data_AF-A0A833FMG1-F1
#
_entry.id   AF-A0A833FMG1-F1
#
_cell.length_a   1.000
_cell.length_b   1.000
_cell.length_c   1.000
_cell.angle_alpha   90.00
_cell.angle_beta   90.00
_cell.angle_gamma   90.00
#
_symmetry.space_group_name_H-M   'P 1'
#
loop_
_entity.id
_entity.type
_entity.pdbx_description
1 polymer ?
#
loop_
_entity_poly.entity_id
_entity_poly.type
_entity_poly.pdbx_seq_one_letter_code
_entity_poly.pdbx_strand_id
1 'polypeptide(L)' 'YTFTGGNGFSAILSLEEGGNGDSDVDVTLNDYTPHVVGGLKYAGGWGSLAAVAAYDATNEEWAGKIRADINVTDRFSV' A
#
# COMPACT_ATOMS: atom_id res chain seq x y z
N TYR A 1 -9.39 -2.89 -5.41
CA TYR A 1 -10.53 -2.67 -4.51
C TYR A 1 -10.08 -1.89 -3.28
N THR A 2 -10.93 -0.99 -2.78
CA THR A 2 -10.68 -0.21 -1.57
C THR A 2 -11.90 -0.25 -0.66
N PHE A 3 -11.71 -0.69 0.58
CA PHE A 3 -12.67 -0.60 1.65
C PHE A 3 -12.41 0.64 2.50
N THR A 4 -13.47 1.40 2.81
CA THR A 4 -13.41 2.54 3.73
C THR A 4 -14.47 2.37 4.81
N GLY A 5 -14.04 2.18 6.05
CA GLY A 5 -14.92 2.08 7.22
C GLY A 5 -15.19 3.45 7.85
N GLY A 6 -16.35 3.60 8.51
CA GLY A 6 -16.73 4.83 9.21
C GLY A 6 -15.96 5.10 10.51
N ASN A 7 -15.11 4.17 10.95
CA ASN A 7 -14.32 4.22 12.18
C ASN A 7 -12.85 4.60 11.95
N GLY A 8 -12.52 5.18 10.80
CA GLY A 8 -11.16 5.57 10.43
C GLY A 8 -10.28 4.44 9.91
N PHE A 9 -10.79 3.21 9.84
CA PHE A 9 -10.12 2.08 9.21
C PHE A 9 -10.37 2.04 7.69
N SER A 10 -9.35 1.70 6.92
CA SER A 10 -9.45 1.45 5.48
C SER A 10 -8.49 0.35 5.04
N ALA A 11 -8.83 -0.35 3.97
CA ALA A 11 -8.03 -1.42 3.40
C ALA A 11 -8.02 -1.35 1.87
N ILE A 12 -6.94 -1.78 1.24
CA ILE A 12 -6.81 -1.90 -0.22
C ILE A 12 -6.34 -3.31 -0.59
N LEU A 13 -6.81 -3.77 -1.75
CA LEU A 13 -6.34 -4.97 -2.42
C LEU A 13 -6.30 -4.72 -3.93
N SER A 14 -5.15 -4.92 -4.58
CA SER A 14 -4.93 -4.76 -6.01
C SER A 14 -4.40 -6.05 -6.61
N LEU A 15 -4.81 -6.35 -7.84
CA LEU A 15 -4.23 -7.40 -8.68
C LEU A 15 -3.70 -6.71 -9.93
N GLU A 16 -2.43 -6.89 -10.25
CA GLU A 16 -1.73 -6.13 -11.28
C GLU A 16 -1.03 -7.05 -12.27
N GLU A 17 -1.03 -6.63 -13.55
CA GLU A 17 -0.41 -7.36 -14.67
C GLU A 17 1.10 -7.14 -14.79
N GLY A 18 1.63 -6.11 -14.11
CA GLY A 18 2.95 -5.58 -14.42
C GLY A 18 2.86 -4.58 -15.57
N GLY A 19 3.92 -3.79 -15.78
CA GLY A 19 3.94 -2.77 -16.81
C GLY A 19 5.35 -2.45 -17.31
N ASN A 20 5.57 -2.57 -18.61
CA ASN A 20 6.88 -2.40 -19.24
C ASN A 20 7.23 -0.93 -19.53
N GLY A 21 6.41 0.02 -19.05
CA GLY A 21 6.64 1.45 -19.25
C GLY A 21 7.84 2.00 -18.48
N ASP A 22 8.18 1.37 -17.35
CA ASP A 22 9.23 1.79 -16.40
C ASP A 22 10.29 0.68 -16.16
N SER A 23 10.29 -0.39 -16.96
CA SER A 23 11.19 -1.54 -16.79
C SER A 23 12.04 -1.80 -18.04
N ASP A 24 13.35 -1.98 -17.88
CA ASP A 24 14.29 -2.40 -18.93
C ASP A 24 14.18 -3.90 -19.30
N VAL A 25 13.32 -4.64 -18.59
CA VAL A 25 13.03 -6.06 -18.76
C VAL A 25 11.52 -6.29 -18.78
N ASP A 26 11.08 -7.37 -19.43
CA ASP A 26 9.66 -7.70 -19.53
C ASP A 26 9.11 -8.10 -18.16
N VAL A 27 8.23 -7.27 -17.61
CA VAL A 27 7.57 -7.48 -16.31
C VAL A 27 6.08 -7.79 -16.48
N THR A 28 5.61 -7.91 -17.72
CA THR A 28 4.24 -8.35 -18.01
C THR A 28 4.08 -9.80 -17.57
N LEU A 29 2.94 -10.12 -16.97
CA LEU A 29 2.58 -11.49 -16.61
C LEU A 29 2.75 -12.46 -17.80
N ASN A 30 3.67 -13.41 -17.66
CA ASN A 30 3.83 -14.53 -18.58
C ASN A 30 3.09 -15.80 -18.09
N ASP A 31 2.44 -15.72 -16.93
CA ASP A 31 1.71 -16.80 -16.25
C ASP A 31 0.44 -16.29 -15.57
N TYR A 32 -0.51 -17.19 -15.25
CA TYR A 32 -1.87 -16.85 -14.77
C TYR A 32 -1.96 -16.22 -13.35
N THR A 33 -0.85 -16.00 -12.65
CA THR A 33 -0.84 -15.51 -11.26
C THR A 33 -0.49 -14.02 -11.20
N PRO A 34 -1.42 -13.10 -10.91
CA PRO A 34 -1.14 -11.67 -10.91
C PRO A 34 -0.26 -11.23 -9.74
N HIS A 35 0.44 -10.09 -9.90
CA HIS A 35 1.06 -9.41 -8.76
C HIS A 35 -0.04 -8.94 -7.81
N VAL A 36 0.21 -9.02 -6.51
CA VAL A 36 -0.81 -8.72 -5.49
C VAL A 36 -0.31 -7.59 -4.59
N VAL A 37 -1.11 -6.53 -4.43
CA VAL A 37 -0.81 -5.44 -3.49
C VAL A 37 -1.91 -5.36 -2.44
N GLY A 38 -1.53 -5.39 -1.16
CA GLY A 38 -2.45 -5.28 -0.04
C GLY A 38 -2.01 -4.19 0.93
N GLY A 39 -2.97 -3.49 1.53
CA GLY A 39 -2.64 -2.44 2.48
C GLY A 39 -3.75 -2.16 3.48
N LEU A 40 -3.34 -1.70 4.65
CA LEU A 40 -4.22 -1.32 5.75
C LEU A 40 -3.84 0.09 6.23
N LYS A 41 -4.85 0.85 6.62
CA LYS A 41 -4.67 2.16 7.25
C LYS A 41 -5.66 2.36 8.38
N TYR A 42 -5.18 2.99 9.44
CA TYR A 42 -6.01 3.51 10.52
C TYR A 42 -5.73 5.00 10.71
N ALA A 43 -6.79 5.81 10.73
CA ALA A 43 -6.73 7.25 10.94
C ALA A 43 -7.65 7.67 12.10
N GLY A 44 -7.16 8.55 12.96
CA GLY A 44 -7.88 9.12 14.08
C GLY A 44 -7.46 10.57 14.34
N GLY A 45 -8.00 11.19 15.41
CA GLY A 45 -7.69 12.59 15.73
C GLY A 45 -6.20 12.88 15.96
N TRP A 46 -5.42 11.87 16.37
CA TRP A 46 -3.98 11.96 16.60
C TRP A 46 -3.13 11.92 15.33
N GLY A 47 -3.70 11.50 14.19
CA GLY A 47 -2.94 11.22 12.96
C GLY A 47 -3.34 9.91 12.31
N SER A 48 -2.41 9.27 11.60
CA SER A 48 -2.66 7.98 10.95
C SER A 48 -1.44 7.09 10.86
N LEU A 49 -1.67 5.78 10.76
CA LEU A 49 -0.67 4.77 10.45
C LEU A 49 -1.16 3.93 9.27
N ALA A 50 -0.29 3.69 8.31
CA ALA A 50 -0.56 2.87 7.14
C ALA A 50 0.58 1.88 6.89
N ALA A 51 0.23 0.71 6.39
CA ALA A 51 1.17 -0.29 5.91
C ALA A 51 0.67 -0.87 4.58
N VAL A 52 1.60 -1.13 3.66
CA VAL A 52 1.35 -1.76 2.35
C VAL A 52 2.41 -2.82 2.13
N ALA A 53 2.00 -3.95 1.54
CA ALA A 53 2.88 -4.98 1.03
C ALA A 53 2.47 -5.34 -0.39
N ALA A 54 3.45 -5.66 -1.22
CA ALA A 54 3.28 -6.14 -2.57
C ALA A 54 4.01 -7.47 -2.73
N TYR A 55 3.40 -8.40 -3.44
CA TYR A 55 4.01 -9.64 -3.89
C TYR A 55 4.13 -9.61 -5.41
N ASP A 56 5.36 -9.78 -5.89
CA ASP A 56 5.67 -9.93 -7.30
C ASP A 56 5.62 -11.42 -7.67
N ALA A 57 4.63 -11.83 -8.47
CA ALA A 57 4.46 -13.22 -8.87
C ALA A 57 5.51 -13.73 -9.87
N THR A 58 6.17 -12.83 -10.62
CA THR A 58 7.19 -13.20 -11.61
C THR A 58 8.53 -13.46 -10.94
N ASN A 59 8.90 -12.61 -9.98
CA ASN A 59 10.18 -12.72 -9.25
C ASN A 59 10.04 -13.45 -7.90
N GLU A 60 8.83 -13.83 -7.51
CA GLU A 60 8.49 -14.42 -6.21
C GLU A 60 8.95 -13.57 -5.00
N GLU A 61 8.98 -12.25 -5.17
CA GLU A 61 9.55 -11.30 -4.20
C GLU A 61 8.47 -10.50 -3.44
N TRP A 62 8.79 -10.10 -2.21
CA TRP A 62 7.95 -9.25 -1.38
C TRP A 62 8.57 -7.88 -1.17
N ALA A 63 7.77 -6.82 -1.38
CA ALA A 63 8.13 -5.44 -1.04
C ALA A 63 7.14 -4.88 -0.01
N GLY A 64 7.63 -4.04 0.92
CA GLY A 64 6.82 -3.50 2.00
C GLY A 64 7.11 -2.04 2.33
N LYS A 65 6.08 -1.32 2.78
CA LYS A 65 6.19 0.08 3.22
C LYS A 65 5.27 0.35 4.40
N ILE A 66 5.78 1.10 5.38
CA ILE A 66 5.01 1.62 6.52
C ILE A 66 5.15 3.15 6.54
N ARG A 67 4.07 3.85 6.86
CA ARG A 67 4.02 5.31 7.02
C ARG A 67 3.19 5.69 8.23
N ALA A 68 3.73 6.59 9.06
CA ALA A 68 3.00 7.23 10.15
C ALA A 68 2.97 8.75 9.92
N ASP A 69 1.80 9.35 10.14
CA ASP A 69 1.59 10.80 10.09
C ASP A 69 1.01 11.21 11.45
N ILE A 70 1.70 12.10 12.18
CA ILE A 70 1.33 12.47 13.55
C ILE A 70 0.96 13.95 13.61
N ASN A 71 -0.21 14.25 14.19
CA ASN A 71 -0.62 15.61 14.48
C ASN A 71 0.04 16.08 15.78
N VAL A 72 0.99 17.02 15.69
CA VAL A 72 1.62 17.62 16.88
C VAL A 72 0.88 18.90 17.22
N THR A 73 -0.14 18.81 18.08
CA THR A 73 -0.81 19.98 18.65
C THR A 73 -0.37 20.20 20.11
N ASP A 74 -0.37 21.47 20.53
CA ASP A 74 -0.07 22.02 21.87
C ASP A 74 1.39 22.18 22.33
N ARG A 75 2.42 21.74 21.59
CA ARG A 75 3.84 22.03 21.96
C ARG A 75 4.48 23.22 21.24
N PHE A 76 3.78 23.84 20.30
CA PHE A 76 4.25 25.03 19.56
C PHE A 76 3.38 26.27 19.77
N SER A 77 2.46 26.25 20.73
CA SER A 77 1.77 27.46 21.16
C SER A 77 2.67 28.21 22.16
N VAL A 78 3.35 29.25 21.69
CA VAL A 78 4.01 30.26 22.54
C VAL A 78 3.00 31.33 22.90
#